data_AF-A0AAF6AKE9-F1
#
_entry.id   AF-A0AAF6AKE9-F1
#
_cell.length_a   1.000
_cell.length_b   1.000
_cell.length_c   1.000
_cell.angle_alpha   90.00
_cell.angle_beta   90.00
_cell.angle_gamma   90.00
#
_symmetry.space_group_name_H-M   'P 1'
#
loop_
_entity.id
_entity.type
_entity.pdbx_description
1 polymer ?
#
loop_
_entity_poly.entity_id
_entity_poly.type
_entity_poly.pdbx_seq_one_letter_code
_entity_poly.pdbx_strand_id
1 'polypeptide(L)'
;MERVLKSARASGSLNLSNRSLKEVPPDVYKMLDTVGTDEKWWEVVELQKLILAHNNITVLSEDLGKITSLTLLNVSHNQLTSLPAAISELSLLKVIDISHNKIAELPSEIGAVVSLTRLHCASNLMASLPPSLGNLKNLVELKVPNNSLTELPEELCQCSRLTVLDLEGNKLTQIPDNILGNFSNLTELNASKNFLKGIPSDVGQLKKLIRLDVHQNRITDVPPSLAGCTGLIELFLGDNNLTSIPVEMKSLGALSTLDLHANQLKELPKELCELQLSVLDVSNNNLSGLPAELGNMSSLRKLVLVGNPLRSLRSTLVSGPTPALLKFLRSRLQDEESEAKMSAPVSGNIFVTDVPDQVVYAARQAAATKVLSLSGKSLASVPQAAWESDSLTSLDLSRNQIKDLPSELSNCTSLEVLLVPDNKIEEWPAQTLASLPRLRQLVLARNPLRNIPSGAFGSVEKLKILDLSGISGQLPPAPAFSLMPLLEELRLSRLRLREIPSDIPEMLGLRILDLSENSLTTVPETLSQLTKLEELDLANNNITTLSPKLGLLEPTMRSLKLEGNPLRSIRRPILDRGTKAVLQYLRDVKLA
;
A
#
# COMPACT_ATOMS: atom_id res chain seq x y z
N MET A 1 21.95 43.10 -9.98
CA MET A 1 20.91 43.19 -8.95
C MET A 1 19.63 43.78 -9.52
N GLU A 2 19.74 44.96 -10.12
CA GLU A 2 18.64 45.79 -10.63
C GLU A 2 17.66 45.07 -11.58
N ARG A 3 18.15 44.32 -12.59
CA ARG A 3 17.29 43.54 -13.50
C ARG A 3 16.40 42.51 -12.77
N VAL A 4 16.92 41.92 -11.69
CA VAL A 4 16.21 40.89 -10.91
C VAL A 4 15.17 41.55 -10.00
N LEU A 5 15.51 42.70 -9.40
CA LEU A 5 14.56 43.51 -8.62
C LEU A 5 13.41 44.00 -9.51
N LYS A 6 13.69 44.50 -10.71
CA LYS A 6 12.66 44.89 -11.69
C LYS A 6 11.70 43.74 -12.02
N SER A 7 12.25 42.55 -12.28
CA SER A 7 11.42 41.35 -12.54
C SER A 7 10.59 40.94 -11.32
N ALA A 8 11.13 41.11 -10.12
CA ALA A 8 10.41 40.81 -8.89
C ALA A 8 9.29 41.84 -8.62
N ARG A 9 9.47 43.12 -8.99
CA ARG A 9 8.41 44.14 -8.90
C ARG A 9 7.24 43.84 -9.83
N ALA A 10 7.47 43.22 -10.98
CA ALA A 10 6.40 42.81 -11.89
C ALA A 10 5.67 41.53 -11.45
N SER A 11 6.32 40.65 -10.67
CA SER A 11 5.82 39.30 -10.37
C SER A 11 5.47 39.06 -8.90
N GLY A 12 5.88 39.95 -7.98
CA GLY A 12 5.81 39.73 -6.54
C GLY A 12 6.71 38.59 -6.05
N SER A 13 7.66 38.10 -6.86
CA SER A 13 8.54 36.99 -6.50
C SER A 13 10.00 37.30 -6.79
N LEU A 14 10.84 37.17 -5.77
CA LEU A 14 12.27 37.40 -5.83
C LEU A 14 13.02 36.10 -5.52
N ASN A 15 13.78 35.61 -6.50
CA ASN A 15 14.67 34.48 -6.34
C ASN A 15 16.14 34.91 -6.47
N LEU A 16 16.86 34.80 -5.37
CA LEU A 16 18.29 35.09 -5.22
C LEU A 16 19.08 33.86 -4.77
N SER A 17 18.60 32.67 -5.07
CA SER A 17 19.32 31.43 -4.75
C SER A 17 20.65 31.29 -5.49
N ASN A 18 21.60 30.54 -4.90
CA ASN A 18 22.88 30.19 -5.52
C ASN A 18 23.73 31.41 -5.95
N ARG A 19 23.76 32.46 -5.13
CA ARG A 19 24.50 33.70 -5.42
C ARG A 19 25.66 33.96 -4.46
N SER A 20 25.95 33.01 -3.57
CA SER A 20 26.99 33.13 -2.53
C SER A 20 26.84 34.39 -1.68
N LEU A 21 25.60 34.84 -1.46
CA LEU A 21 25.29 36.02 -0.65
C LEU A 21 25.66 35.76 0.81
N LYS A 22 26.36 36.70 1.44
CA LYS A 22 26.66 36.68 2.89
C LYS A 22 25.59 37.37 3.73
N GLU A 23 24.86 38.27 3.11
CA GLU A 23 23.75 39.03 3.69
C GLU A 23 22.70 39.25 2.62
N VAL A 24 21.47 39.52 3.04
CA VAL A 24 20.40 39.92 2.12
C VAL A 24 20.65 41.36 1.70
N PRO A 25 20.72 41.68 0.39
CA PRO A 25 20.93 43.05 -0.06
C PRO A 25 19.86 43.99 0.49
N PRO A 26 20.22 45.19 0.99
CA PRO A 26 19.28 46.11 1.63
C PRO A 26 18.15 46.58 0.70
N ASP A 27 18.42 46.61 -0.61
CA ASP A 27 17.44 46.96 -1.64
C ASP A 27 16.24 45.99 -1.68
N VAL A 28 16.41 44.75 -1.20
CA VAL A 28 15.33 43.77 -1.12
C VAL A 28 14.26 44.21 -0.11
N TYR A 29 14.68 44.80 1.01
CA TYR A 29 13.77 45.28 2.05
C TYR A 29 13.11 46.63 1.68
N LYS A 30 13.73 47.41 0.79
CA LYS A 30 13.27 48.73 0.33
C LYS A 30 12.70 48.69 -1.09
N MET A 31 12.06 47.59 -1.45
CA MET A 31 11.71 47.32 -2.84
C MET A 31 10.74 48.36 -3.44
N LEU A 32 9.85 48.89 -2.60
CA LEU A 32 8.87 49.92 -2.95
C LEU A 32 9.49 51.34 -2.98
N ASP A 33 10.53 51.60 -2.19
CA ASP A 33 11.18 52.91 -2.11
C ASP A 33 12.19 53.15 -3.25
N THR A 34 12.58 52.07 -3.95
CA THR A 34 13.66 52.06 -4.95
C THR A 34 13.15 51.99 -6.39
N VAL A 35 11.90 52.37 -6.64
CA VAL A 35 11.31 52.43 -7.99
C VAL A 35 12.08 53.47 -8.82
N GLY A 36 12.72 53.01 -9.91
CA GLY A 36 13.48 53.89 -10.79
C GLY A 36 12.58 54.87 -11.53
N THR A 37 13.13 55.99 -11.98
CA THR A 37 12.39 57.05 -12.72
C THR A 37 11.68 56.53 -13.98
N ASP A 38 12.14 55.39 -14.52
CA ASP A 38 11.62 54.75 -15.73
C ASP A 38 10.62 53.61 -15.46
N GLU A 39 10.19 53.40 -14.20
CA GLU A 39 9.22 52.38 -13.80
C GLU A 39 7.90 52.99 -13.34
N LYS A 40 6.79 52.43 -13.84
CA LYS A 40 5.45 52.83 -13.45
C LYS A 40 5.12 52.26 -12.07
N TRP A 41 5.14 53.11 -11.06
CA TRP A 41 4.93 52.72 -9.66
C TRP A 41 3.58 51.99 -9.41
N TRP A 42 2.55 52.23 -10.24
CA TRP A 42 1.25 51.55 -10.14
C TRP A 42 1.24 50.12 -10.72
N GLU A 43 2.26 49.71 -11.46
CA GLU A 43 2.43 48.33 -11.97
C GLU A 43 3.28 47.47 -11.00
N VAL A 44 3.78 48.06 -9.91
CA VAL A 44 4.62 47.37 -8.91
C VAL A 44 3.75 46.51 -8.00
N VAL A 45 4.05 45.22 -7.99
CA VAL A 45 3.47 44.22 -7.09
C VAL A 45 4.36 44.10 -5.86
N GLU A 46 3.75 44.14 -4.68
CA GLU A 46 4.44 43.92 -3.42
C GLU A 46 5.05 42.50 -3.37
N LEU A 47 6.18 42.37 -2.67
CA LEU A 47 6.90 41.11 -2.63
C LEU A 47 6.16 40.06 -1.79
N GLN A 48 5.68 39.01 -2.46
CA GLN A 48 4.95 37.89 -1.86
C GLN A 48 5.80 36.65 -1.66
N LYS A 49 6.88 36.46 -2.43
CA LYS A 49 7.74 35.27 -2.35
C LYS A 49 9.20 35.67 -2.37
N LEU A 50 9.94 35.33 -1.33
CA LEU A 50 11.37 35.59 -1.19
C LEU A 50 12.12 34.27 -1.06
N ILE A 51 12.94 33.96 -2.07
CA ILE A 51 13.73 32.73 -2.14
C ILE A 51 15.21 33.11 -2.13
N LEU A 52 15.89 32.75 -1.03
CA LEU A 52 17.29 33.02 -0.72
C LEU A 52 18.09 31.72 -0.52
N ALA A 53 17.54 30.59 -0.98
CA ALA A 53 18.12 29.27 -0.74
C ALA A 53 19.54 29.11 -1.31
N HIS A 54 20.37 28.24 -0.72
CA HIS A 54 21.73 27.95 -1.19
C HIS A 54 22.61 29.20 -1.30
N ASN A 55 22.76 29.92 -0.19
CA ASN A 55 23.68 31.05 -0.06
C ASN A 55 24.56 30.88 1.19
N ASN A 56 25.27 31.94 1.59
CA ASN A 56 26.13 31.96 2.76
C ASN A 56 25.62 32.96 3.81
N ILE A 57 24.30 33.18 3.87
CA ILE A 57 23.69 34.19 4.72
C ILE A 57 23.83 33.79 6.18
N THR A 58 24.41 34.66 7.00
CA THR A 58 24.63 34.41 8.43
C THR A 58 23.56 35.03 9.33
N VAL A 59 22.94 36.13 8.89
CA VAL A 59 21.93 36.88 9.66
C VAL A 59 20.84 37.41 8.70
N LEU A 60 19.59 37.42 9.16
CA LEU A 60 18.50 38.16 8.53
C LEU A 60 18.26 39.47 9.28
N SER A 61 18.03 40.56 8.56
CA SER A 61 17.78 41.88 9.17
C SER A 61 16.37 41.95 9.77
N GLU A 62 16.20 42.76 10.82
CA GLU A 62 14.87 43.15 11.33
C GLU A 62 14.05 43.91 10.27
N ASP A 63 14.70 44.48 9.24
CA ASP A 63 14.01 45.07 8.10
C ASP A 63 13.14 44.07 7.31
N LEU A 64 13.27 42.76 7.57
CA LEU A 64 12.40 41.74 7.02
C LEU A 64 10.92 42.03 7.32
N GLY A 65 10.60 42.61 8.48
CA GLY A 65 9.23 42.96 8.89
C GLY A 65 8.54 43.97 7.96
N LYS A 66 9.31 44.76 7.19
CA LYS A 66 8.77 45.73 6.22
C LYS A 66 8.06 45.06 5.04
N ILE A 67 8.34 43.79 4.77
CA ILE A 67 7.78 43.04 3.64
C ILE A 67 6.48 42.34 4.08
N THR A 68 5.49 43.09 4.56
CA THR A 68 4.27 42.56 5.20
C THR A 68 3.41 41.67 4.30
N SER A 69 3.53 41.84 2.97
CA SER A 69 2.85 41.03 1.97
C SER A 69 3.49 39.66 1.68
N LEU A 70 4.57 39.32 2.38
CA LEU A 70 5.29 38.06 2.17
C LEU A 70 4.44 36.85 2.58
N THR A 71 4.26 35.92 1.64
CA THR A 71 3.52 34.67 1.81
C THR A 71 4.44 33.44 1.89
N LEU A 72 5.64 33.54 1.29
CA LEU A 72 6.64 32.48 1.28
C LEU A 72 8.03 33.06 1.52
N LEU A 73 8.70 32.54 2.55
CA LEU A 73 10.10 32.81 2.84
C LEU A 73 10.90 31.50 2.78
N ASN A 74 11.83 31.39 1.84
CA ASN A 74 12.75 30.27 1.76
C ASN A 74 14.18 30.77 1.94
N VAL A 75 14.80 30.42 3.07
CA VAL A 75 16.19 30.75 3.43
C VAL A 75 16.98 29.46 3.69
N SER A 76 16.57 28.34 3.09
CA SER A 76 17.22 27.05 3.32
C SER A 76 18.65 26.99 2.76
N HIS A 77 19.48 26.09 3.27
CA HIS A 77 20.89 25.95 2.86
C HIS A 77 21.66 27.28 2.99
N ASN A 78 21.70 27.83 4.20
CA ASN A 78 22.43 29.04 4.57
C ASN A 78 23.24 28.79 5.85
N GLN A 79 23.68 29.85 6.53
CA GLN A 79 24.45 29.78 7.77
C GLN A 79 23.79 30.55 8.92
N LEU A 80 22.46 30.69 8.89
CA LEU A 80 21.70 31.44 9.88
C LEU A 80 21.82 30.81 11.27
N THR A 81 22.07 31.63 12.29
CA THR A 81 22.13 31.19 13.70
C THR A 81 20.83 31.41 14.46
N SER A 82 19.99 32.34 13.99
CA SER A 82 18.70 32.69 14.59
C SER A 82 17.79 33.33 13.53
N LEU A 83 16.50 33.45 13.86
CA LEU A 83 15.55 34.27 13.13
C LEU A 83 15.30 35.60 13.88
N PRO A 84 15.07 36.71 13.15
CA PRO A 84 14.78 38.02 13.75
C PRO A 84 13.38 38.06 14.37
N ALA A 85 13.17 38.94 15.35
CA ALA A 85 11.87 39.12 16.01
C ALA A 85 10.81 39.68 15.05
N ALA A 86 11.24 40.46 14.05
CA ALA A 86 10.41 41.00 12.97
C ALA A 86 9.68 39.95 12.13
N ILE A 87 9.97 38.64 12.29
CA ILE A 87 9.16 37.58 11.66
C ILE A 87 7.68 37.67 12.09
N SER A 88 7.41 38.19 13.29
CA SER A 88 6.04 38.42 13.79
C SER A 88 5.25 39.46 12.99
N GLU A 89 5.91 40.38 12.30
CA GLU A 89 5.27 41.42 11.50
C GLU A 89 4.72 40.88 10.16
N LEU A 90 5.16 39.69 9.74
CA LEU A 90 4.78 39.06 8.48
C LEU A 90 3.42 38.35 8.56
N SER A 91 2.37 39.13 8.78
CA SER A 91 1.00 38.62 9.02
C SER A 91 0.40 37.74 7.91
N LEU A 92 0.91 37.80 6.68
CA LEU A 92 0.44 36.98 5.54
C LEU A 92 1.31 35.74 5.25
N LEU A 93 2.35 35.49 6.05
CA LEU A 93 3.30 34.43 5.80
C LEU A 93 2.68 33.05 5.99
N LYS A 94 2.60 32.27 4.91
CA LYS A 94 2.01 30.92 4.90
C LYS A 94 3.05 29.83 4.99
N VAL A 95 4.23 30.05 4.42
CA VAL A 95 5.28 29.03 4.29
C VAL A 95 6.62 29.64 4.67
N ILE A 96 7.31 28.99 5.59
CA ILE A 96 8.69 29.30 5.91
C ILE A 96 9.55 28.05 5.83
N ASP A 97 10.67 28.14 5.13
CA ASP A 97 11.68 27.10 5.04
C ASP A 97 13.04 27.66 5.48
N ILE A 98 13.50 27.19 6.63
CA ILE A 98 14.78 27.54 7.25
C ILE A 98 15.71 26.33 7.34
N SER A 99 15.44 25.28 6.57
CA SER A 99 16.17 24.02 6.63
C SER A 99 17.65 24.18 6.27
N HIS A 100 18.52 23.32 6.79
CA HIS A 100 19.97 23.34 6.54
C HIS A 100 20.60 24.70 6.89
N ASN A 101 20.45 25.11 8.14
CA ASN A 101 21.08 26.28 8.74
C ASN A 101 21.77 25.88 10.06
N LYS A 102 22.12 26.86 10.90
CA LYS A 102 22.75 26.66 12.23
C LYS A 102 21.85 27.22 13.34
N ILE A 103 20.54 27.18 13.15
CA ILE A 103 19.57 27.83 14.06
C ILE A 103 19.52 27.04 15.36
N ALA A 104 19.82 27.70 16.47
CA ALA A 104 19.82 27.09 17.81
C ALA A 104 18.44 27.16 18.50
N GLU A 105 17.64 28.18 18.18
CA GLU A 105 16.31 28.37 18.74
C GLU A 105 15.42 29.16 17.76
N LEU A 106 14.11 28.93 17.84
CA LEU A 106 13.12 29.77 17.17
C LEU A 106 12.70 30.90 18.12
N PRO A 107 12.56 32.15 17.63
CA PRO A 107 12.06 33.26 18.44
C PRO A 107 10.63 32.99 18.88
N SER A 108 10.28 33.40 20.10
CA SER A 108 8.92 33.24 20.65
C SER A 108 7.86 33.96 19.81
N GLU A 109 8.28 35.01 19.12
CA GLU A 109 7.54 35.86 18.20
C GLU A 109 6.98 35.09 16.99
N ILE A 110 7.52 33.90 16.67
CA ILE A 110 6.99 33.05 15.59
C ILE A 110 5.52 32.69 15.81
N GLY A 111 5.09 32.58 17.06
CA GLY A 111 3.69 32.30 17.42
C GLY A 111 2.70 33.40 17.06
N ALA A 112 3.16 34.61 16.73
CA ALA A 112 2.31 35.70 16.25
C ALA A 112 1.89 35.53 14.77
N VAL A 113 2.60 34.69 14.02
CA VAL A 113 2.38 34.47 12.58
C VAL A 113 1.24 33.46 12.36
N VAL A 114 0.01 33.80 12.80
CA VAL A 114 -1.13 32.87 12.83
C VAL A 114 -1.56 32.37 11.44
N SER A 115 -1.13 33.04 10.36
CA SER A 115 -1.37 32.61 8.97
C SER A 115 -0.46 31.47 8.50
N LEU A 116 0.56 31.09 9.29
CA LEU A 116 1.53 30.07 8.93
C LEU A 116 0.86 28.71 8.80
N THR A 117 1.13 28.05 7.67
CA THR A 117 0.60 26.73 7.32
C THR A 117 1.67 25.66 7.26
N ARG A 118 2.91 26.04 6.90
CA ARG A 118 4.04 25.11 6.78
C ARG A 118 5.31 25.71 7.36
N LEU A 119 5.90 24.98 8.30
CA LEU A 119 7.15 25.33 8.97
C LEU A 119 8.16 24.21 8.77
N HIS A 120 9.19 24.47 7.96
CA HIS A 120 10.27 23.52 7.72
C HIS A 120 11.57 24.03 8.34
N CYS A 121 12.13 23.27 9.27
CA CYS A 121 13.35 23.60 10.01
C CYS A 121 14.34 22.43 10.04
N ALA A 122 14.34 21.58 9.01
CA ALA A 122 15.18 20.38 8.96
C ALA A 122 16.68 20.71 9.08
N SER A 123 17.48 19.85 9.70
CA SER A 123 18.94 19.99 9.78
C SER A 123 19.40 21.34 10.35
N ASN A 124 19.02 21.61 11.61
CA ASN A 124 19.45 22.78 12.38
C ASN A 124 20.02 22.32 13.74
N LEU A 125 20.23 23.23 14.68
CA LEU A 125 20.81 22.97 15.99
C LEU A 125 19.80 23.15 17.13
N MET A 126 18.49 23.06 16.84
CA MET A 126 17.45 23.39 17.81
C MET A 126 17.40 22.40 18.96
N ALA A 127 17.44 22.89 20.20
CA ALA A 127 17.34 22.08 21.41
C ALA A 127 15.89 21.97 21.94
N SER A 128 15.05 22.97 21.65
CA SER A 128 13.63 22.99 22.00
C SER A 128 12.82 23.76 20.95
N LEU A 129 11.50 23.59 20.99
CA LEU A 129 10.56 24.42 20.24
C LEU A 129 9.87 25.39 21.21
N PRO A 130 9.62 26.65 20.82
CA PRO A 130 8.99 27.62 21.71
C PRO A 130 7.53 27.24 21.98
N PRO A 131 7.02 27.40 23.23
CA PRO A 131 5.62 27.16 23.57
C PRO A 131 4.63 27.96 22.71
N SER A 132 5.04 29.14 22.24
CA SER A 132 4.25 29.99 21.36
C SER A 132 3.88 29.35 20.02
N LEU A 133 4.55 28.25 19.62
CA LEU A 133 4.21 27.48 18.43
C LEU A 133 2.78 26.94 18.48
N GLY A 134 2.22 26.69 19.67
CA GLY A 134 0.82 26.32 19.86
C GLY A 134 -0.19 27.33 19.32
N ASN A 135 0.19 28.62 19.22
CA ASN A 135 -0.69 29.66 18.67
C ASN A 135 -0.94 29.54 17.16
N LEU A 136 -0.14 28.74 16.45
CA LEU A 136 -0.24 28.55 15.00
C LEU A 136 -1.38 27.62 14.60
N LYS A 137 -2.62 28.04 14.85
CA LYS A 137 -3.84 27.24 14.62
C LYS A 137 -4.06 26.80 13.16
N ASN A 138 -3.39 27.44 12.20
CA ASN A 138 -3.44 27.10 10.78
C ASN A 138 -2.31 26.17 10.31
N LEU A 139 -1.42 25.74 11.21
CA LEU A 139 -0.31 24.89 10.86
C LEU A 139 -0.79 23.52 10.38
N VAL A 140 -0.35 23.14 9.19
CA VAL A 140 -0.69 21.89 8.48
C VAL A 140 0.50 20.96 8.43
N GLU A 141 1.72 21.49 8.25
CA GLU A 141 2.95 20.72 8.23
C GLU A 141 4.00 21.34 9.17
N LEU A 142 4.51 20.52 10.09
CA LEU A 142 5.64 20.85 10.94
C LEU A 142 6.75 19.82 10.69
N LYS A 143 7.86 20.27 10.09
CA LYS A 143 9.02 19.41 9.80
C LYS A 143 10.25 19.96 10.52
N VAL A 144 10.72 19.23 11.52
CA VAL A 144 11.92 19.56 12.31
C VAL A 144 12.93 18.41 12.37
N PRO A 145 13.15 17.61 11.30
CA PRO A 145 14.04 16.46 11.38
C PRO A 145 15.51 16.88 11.51
N ASN A 146 16.35 16.01 12.07
CA ASN A 146 17.78 16.20 12.28
C ASN A 146 18.10 17.49 13.06
N ASN A 147 17.51 17.62 14.24
CA ASN A 147 17.80 18.67 15.22
C ASN A 147 18.30 18.02 16.53
N SER A 148 18.34 18.79 17.62
CA SER A 148 18.72 18.30 18.96
C SER A 148 17.56 18.40 19.96
N LEU A 149 16.30 18.32 19.49
CA LEU A 149 15.13 18.48 20.35
C LEU A 149 15.09 17.40 21.44
N THR A 150 15.00 17.83 22.70
CA THR A 150 14.90 16.91 23.86
C THR A 150 13.46 16.65 24.28
N GLU A 151 12.56 17.61 24.02
CA GLU A 151 11.14 17.56 24.35
C GLU A 151 10.30 18.35 23.33
N LEU A 152 8.99 18.10 23.34
CA LEU A 152 8.00 18.85 22.59
C LEU A 152 7.19 19.72 23.56
N PRO A 153 6.87 20.98 23.22
CA PRO A 153 6.02 21.84 24.05
C PRO A 153 4.59 21.29 24.11
N GLU A 154 3.98 21.28 25.29
CA GLU A 154 2.61 20.80 25.51
C GLU A 154 1.59 21.60 24.70
N GLU A 155 1.85 22.90 24.52
CA GLU A 155 1.02 23.82 23.75
C GLU A 155 0.91 23.44 22.26
N LEU A 156 1.81 22.59 21.75
CA LEU A 156 1.73 22.10 20.37
C LEU A 156 0.40 21.38 20.10
N CYS A 157 -0.24 20.82 21.14
CA CYS A 157 -1.58 20.23 21.04
C CYS A 157 -2.60 21.18 20.40
N GLN A 158 -2.45 22.49 20.50
CA GLN A 158 -3.39 23.49 19.96
C GLN A 158 -3.40 23.56 18.42
N CYS A 159 -2.39 22.98 17.74
CA CYS A 159 -2.29 22.92 16.29
C CYS A 159 -3.22 21.85 15.67
N SER A 160 -4.54 21.99 15.84
CA SER A 160 -5.57 21.02 15.42
C SER A 160 -5.67 20.73 13.91
N ARG A 161 -5.04 21.56 13.07
CA ARG A 161 -5.00 21.41 11.60
C ARG A 161 -3.79 20.62 11.10
N LEU A 162 -2.92 20.17 12.00
CA LEU A 162 -1.71 19.45 11.64
C LEU A 162 -2.04 18.13 10.94
N THR A 163 -1.39 17.91 9.80
CA THR A 163 -1.54 16.71 8.95
C THR A 163 -0.23 15.93 8.84
N VAL A 164 0.91 16.62 8.93
CA VAL A 164 2.25 16.04 8.88
C VAL A 164 3.07 16.58 10.05
N LEU A 165 3.59 15.67 10.87
CA LEU A 165 4.53 15.97 11.95
C LEU A 165 5.78 15.11 11.76
N ASP A 166 6.89 15.75 11.44
CA ASP A 166 8.18 15.10 11.22
C ASP A 166 9.22 15.58 12.24
N LEU A 167 9.61 14.66 13.11
CA LEU A 167 10.50 14.81 14.26
C LEU A 167 11.72 13.88 14.14
N GLU A 168 11.98 13.29 12.98
CA GLU A 168 13.07 12.32 12.77
C GLU A 168 14.42 12.84 13.26
N GLY A 169 15.26 12.00 13.86
CA GLY A 169 16.67 12.35 14.10
C GLY A 169 16.83 13.44 15.16
N ASN A 170 16.04 13.38 16.23
CA ASN A 170 16.13 14.27 17.38
C ASN A 170 16.59 13.48 18.63
N LYS A 171 16.48 14.09 19.81
CA LYS A 171 16.87 13.48 21.09
C LYS A 171 15.66 13.29 22.01
N LEU A 172 14.47 13.15 21.45
CA LEU A 172 13.22 13.03 22.19
C LEU A 172 13.22 11.75 23.02
N THR A 173 12.89 11.85 24.31
CA THR A 173 12.81 10.69 25.21
C THR A 173 11.37 10.22 25.43
N GLN A 174 10.41 11.12 25.23
CA GLN A 174 8.98 10.86 25.31
C GLN A 174 8.22 11.84 24.40
N ILE A 175 7.04 11.43 23.96
CA ILE A 175 6.03 12.34 23.42
C ILE A 175 5.05 12.61 24.57
N PRO A 176 4.80 13.88 24.95
CA PRO A 176 3.89 14.17 26.05
C PRO A 176 2.50 13.59 25.84
N ASP A 177 1.89 13.12 26.93
CA ASP A 177 0.52 12.61 26.94
C ASP A 177 -0.45 13.74 26.53
N ASN A 178 -1.58 13.38 25.92
CA ASN A 178 -2.63 14.27 25.41
C ASN A 178 -2.27 15.17 24.21
N ILE A 179 -1.00 15.27 23.79
CA ILE A 179 -0.65 16.05 22.59
C ILE A 179 -1.28 15.44 21.34
N LEU A 180 -1.11 14.12 21.15
CA LEU A 180 -1.57 13.44 19.94
C LEU A 180 -3.10 13.41 19.82
N GLY A 181 -3.83 13.37 20.95
CA GLY A 181 -5.29 13.31 20.95
C GLY A 181 -5.96 14.47 20.20
N ASN A 182 -5.32 15.64 20.19
CA ASN A 182 -5.89 16.82 19.53
C ASN A 182 -5.57 16.93 18.03
N PHE A 183 -4.64 16.10 17.51
CA PHE A 183 -4.26 16.08 16.10
C PHE A 183 -5.18 15.19 15.25
N SER A 184 -6.49 15.45 15.32
CA SER A 184 -7.52 14.68 14.61
C SER A 184 -7.37 14.62 13.08
N ASN A 185 -6.54 15.48 12.49
CA ASN A 185 -6.23 15.53 11.05
C ASN A 185 -4.87 14.94 10.67
N LEU A 186 -4.11 14.41 11.64
CA LEU A 186 -2.78 13.87 11.38
C LEU A 186 -2.86 12.65 10.46
N THR A 187 -2.06 12.67 9.41
CA THR A 187 -1.93 11.61 8.41
C THR A 187 -0.55 10.98 8.43
N GLU A 188 0.48 11.72 8.83
CA GLU A 188 1.85 11.24 8.91
C GLU A 188 2.51 11.73 10.20
N LEU A 189 3.02 10.77 10.98
CA LEU A 189 3.85 11.02 12.16
C LEU A 189 5.17 10.28 11.99
N ASN A 190 6.26 11.02 11.80
CA ASN A 190 7.61 10.49 11.81
C ASN A 190 8.32 10.96 13.09
N ALA A 191 8.64 10.05 13.98
CA ALA A 191 9.46 10.27 15.17
C ALA A 191 10.59 9.24 15.26
N SER A 192 11.06 8.76 14.11
CA SER A 192 12.18 7.83 14.02
C SER A 192 13.51 8.45 14.49
N LYS A 193 14.52 7.61 14.77
CA LYS A 193 15.86 8.06 15.18
C LYS A 193 15.84 9.00 16.39
N ASN A 194 15.09 8.61 17.41
CA ASN A 194 15.00 9.34 18.68
C ASN A 194 15.38 8.40 19.85
N PHE A 195 15.10 8.80 21.07
CA PHE A 195 15.30 7.99 22.28
C PHE A 195 13.98 7.66 22.98
N LEU A 196 12.88 7.56 22.22
CA LEU A 196 11.55 7.32 22.76
C LEU A 196 11.50 5.97 23.47
N LYS A 197 11.00 5.96 24.71
CA LYS A 197 10.82 4.73 25.51
C LYS A 197 9.48 4.04 25.27
N GLY A 198 8.51 4.75 24.73
CA GLY A 198 7.14 4.29 24.53
C GLY A 198 6.36 5.20 23.59
N ILE A 199 5.20 4.71 23.17
CA ILE A 199 4.22 5.49 22.40
C ILE A 199 3.08 5.86 23.36
N PRO A 200 2.64 7.14 23.42
CA PRO A 200 1.57 7.55 24.32
C PRO A 200 0.23 6.90 23.94
N SER A 201 -0.61 6.62 24.93
CA SER A 201 -1.88 5.91 24.73
C SER A 201 -2.86 6.68 23.83
N ASP A 202 -2.77 8.00 23.78
CA ASP A 202 -3.63 8.85 22.94
C ASP A 202 -3.39 8.72 21.43
N VAL A 203 -2.34 7.99 21.01
CA VAL A 203 -2.11 7.65 19.59
C VAL A 203 -3.37 7.04 18.95
N GLY A 204 -4.14 6.25 19.71
CA GLY A 204 -5.38 5.63 19.26
C GLY A 204 -6.49 6.60 18.82
N GLN A 205 -6.38 7.89 19.15
CA GLN A 205 -7.33 8.91 18.73
C GLN A 205 -7.07 9.39 17.28
N LEU A 206 -5.90 9.08 16.70
CA LEU A 206 -5.47 9.50 15.37
C LEU A 206 -6.10 8.64 14.26
N LYS A 207 -7.41 8.75 14.08
CA LYS A 207 -8.18 7.93 13.13
C LYS A 207 -7.81 8.12 11.65
N LYS A 208 -7.19 9.25 11.30
CA LYS A 208 -6.75 9.58 9.93
C LYS A 208 -5.27 9.29 9.68
N LEU A 209 -4.56 8.75 10.68
CA LEU A 209 -3.14 8.45 10.55
C LEU A 209 -2.95 7.36 9.52
N ILE A 210 -2.14 7.61 8.49
CA ILE A 210 -1.81 6.69 7.40
C ILE A 210 -0.45 6.06 7.66
N ARG A 211 0.52 6.87 8.12
CA ARG A 211 1.90 6.45 8.36
C ARG A 211 2.33 6.82 9.78
N LEU A 212 2.78 5.82 10.54
CA LEU A 212 3.46 5.99 11.81
C LEU A 212 4.86 5.41 11.70
N ASP A 213 5.86 6.27 11.83
CA ASP A 213 7.26 5.90 11.75
C ASP A 213 7.97 6.21 13.06
N VAL A 214 8.34 5.18 13.79
CA VAL A 214 9.05 5.25 15.08
C VAL A 214 10.25 4.30 15.12
N HIS A 215 10.81 3.96 13.95
CA HIS A 215 12.01 3.11 13.89
C HIS A 215 13.23 3.78 14.55
N GLN A 216 14.22 3.00 14.96
CA GLN A 216 15.44 3.50 15.62
C GLN A 216 15.14 4.32 16.88
N ASN A 217 14.43 3.70 17.82
CA ASN A 217 14.09 4.26 19.12
C ASN A 217 14.45 3.27 20.25
N ARG A 218 13.93 3.49 21.46
CA ARG A 218 14.12 2.61 22.63
C ARG A 218 12.78 2.08 23.15
N ILE A 219 11.82 1.90 22.26
CA ILE A 219 10.45 1.51 22.61
C ILE A 219 10.44 0.07 23.09
N THR A 220 9.90 -0.18 24.28
CA THR A 220 9.80 -1.53 24.86
C THR A 220 8.46 -2.21 24.58
N ASP A 221 7.40 -1.41 24.48
CA ASP A 221 6.02 -1.90 24.34
C ASP A 221 5.21 -0.98 23.44
N VAL A 222 4.27 -1.58 22.70
CA VAL A 222 3.28 -0.87 21.88
C VAL A 222 1.96 -0.81 22.66
N PRO A 223 1.34 0.37 22.85
CA PRO A 223 0.12 0.47 23.62
C PRO A 223 -1.06 -0.19 22.88
N PRO A 224 -1.96 -0.92 23.58
CA PRO A 224 -3.16 -1.52 22.98
C PRO A 224 -4.05 -0.51 22.25
N SER A 225 -4.04 0.75 22.69
CA SER A 225 -4.80 1.84 22.08
C SER A 225 -4.38 2.16 20.64
N LEU A 226 -3.18 1.73 20.19
CA LEU A 226 -2.77 1.89 18.79
C LEU A 226 -3.79 1.28 17.83
N ALA A 227 -4.52 0.24 18.25
CA ALA A 227 -5.62 -0.37 17.50
C ALA A 227 -6.73 0.61 17.09
N GLY A 228 -6.84 1.77 17.76
CA GLY A 228 -7.79 2.84 17.40
C GLY A 228 -7.43 3.61 16.12
N CYS A 229 -6.20 3.46 15.60
CA CYS A 229 -5.74 4.10 14.36
C CYS A 229 -6.27 3.36 13.12
N THR A 230 -7.58 3.36 12.90
CA THR A 230 -8.22 2.54 11.86
C THR A 230 -7.80 2.88 10.42
N GLY A 231 -7.21 4.07 10.20
CA GLY A 231 -6.68 4.50 8.91
C GLY A 231 -5.22 4.11 8.65
N LEU A 232 -4.54 3.46 9.59
CA LEU A 232 -3.09 3.20 9.53
C LEU A 232 -2.77 2.16 8.45
N ILE A 233 -1.90 2.53 7.52
CA ILE A 233 -1.46 1.69 6.39
C ILE A 233 -0.02 1.23 6.58
N GLU A 234 0.84 2.12 7.07
CA GLU A 234 2.27 1.88 7.26
C GLU A 234 2.67 2.09 8.72
N LEU A 235 3.25 1.05 9.33
CA LEU A 235 3.76 1.08 10.70
C LEU A 235 5.22 0.60 10.72
N PHE A 236 6.13 1.52 11.03
CA PHE A 236 7.56 1.23 11.15
C PHE A 236 8.00 1.29 12.62
N LEU A 237 8.36 0.13 13.17
CA LEU A 237 8.78 -0.11 14.54
C LEU A 237 10.19 -0.76 14.60
N GLY A 238 10.90 -0.81 13.48
CA GLY A 238 12.23 -1.44 13.40
C GLY A 238 13.27 -0.80 14.32
N ASP A 239 14.35 -1.51 14.64
CA ASP A 239 15.45 -1.04 15.52
C ASP A 239 14.91 -0.47 16.86
N ASN A 240 14.19 -1.29 17.62
CA ASN A 240 13.64 -0.94 18.94
C ASN A 240 13.92 -2.07 19.97
N ASN A 241 13.34 -1.95 21.16
CA ASN A 241 13.49 -2.92 22.25
C ASN A 241 12.20 -3.73 22.50
N LEU A 242 11.36 -3.92 21.47
CA LEU A 242 10.08 -4.60 21.62
C LEU A 242 10.25 -6.07 21.97
N THR A 243 9.52 -6.52 22.99
CA THR A 243 9.53 -7.94 23.41
C THR A 243 8.28 -8.71 22.97
N SER A 244 7.17 -8.01 22.76
CA SER A 244 5.89 -8.55 22.32
C SER A 244 5.08 -7.53 21.49
N ILE A 245 4.00 -8.00 20.88
CA ILE A 245 3.06 -7.18 20.11
C ILE A 245 1.66 -7.35 20.73
N PRO A 246 0.89 -6.27 20.96
CA PRO A 246 -0.45 -6.36 21.53
C PRO A 246 -1.42 -7.07 20.59
N VAL A 247 -2.29 -7.92 21.15
CA VAL A 247 -3.29 -8.69 20.39
C VAL A 247 -4.35 -7.79 19.74
N GLU A 248 -4.57 -6.60 20.30
CA GLU A 248 -5.50 -5.60 19.80
C GLU A 248 -5.11 -5.06 18.42
N MET A 249 -3.84 -5.21 18.02
CA MET A 249 -3.32 -4.78 16.72
C MET A 249 -4.09 -5.41 15.54
N LYS A 250 -4.73 -6.57 15.74
CA LYS A 250 -5.62 -7.21 14.75
C LYS A 250 -6.74 -6.30 14.23
N SER A 251 -7.11 -5.27 14.98
CA SER A 251 -8.17 -4.32 14.62
C SER A 251 -7.74 -3.32 13.53
N LEU A 252 -6.45 -3.26 13.19
CA LEU A 252 -5.89 -2.37 12.16
C LEU A 252 -6.16 -2.90 10.75
N GLY A 253 -7.43 -2.94 10.34
CA GLY A 253 -7.85 -3.55 9.08
C GLY A 253 -7.28 -2.92 7.80
N ALA A 254 -6.78 -1.68 7.87
CA ALA A 254 -6.14 -0.99 6.74
C ALA A 254 -4.61 -1.22 6.66
N LEU A 255 -4.01 -1.85 7.67
CA LEU A 255 -2.55 -1.97 7.77
C LEU A 255 -2.03 -2.91 6.67
N SER A 256 -1.07 -2.41 5.90
CA SER A 256 -0.49 -3.12 4.76
C SER A 256 1.00 -3.39 4.95
N THR A 257 1.72 -2.45 5.55
CA THR A 257 3.17 -2.58 5.79
C THR A 257 3.44 -2.52 7.29
N LEU A 258 4.02 -3.59 7.82
CA LEU A 258 4.47 -3.68 9.21
C LEU A 258 5.95 -4.03 9.23
N ASP A 259 6.76 -3.11 9.74
CA ASP A 259 8.19 -3.32 9.92
C ASP A 259 8.52 -3.40 11.42
N LEU A 260 9.05 -4.55 11.83
CA LEU A 260 9.45 -4.91 13.19
C LEU A 260 10.89 -5.40 13.23
N HIS A 261 11.71 -5.13 12.21
CA HIS A 261 13.08 -5.65 12.16
C HIS A 261 13.91 -5.18 13.37
N ALA A 262 14.96 -5.93 13.72
CA ALA A 262 15.89 -5.55 14.79
C ALA A 262 15.19 -5.19 16.12
N ASN A 263 14.37 -6.12 16.62
CA ASN A 263 13.71 -6.05 17.92
C ASN A 263 14.05 -7.30 18.76
N GLN A 264 13.37 -7.50 19.90
CA GLN A 264 13.60 -8.62 20.82
C GLN A 264 12.41 -9.58 20.88
N LEU A 265 11.60 -9.64 19.81
CA LEU A 265 10.39 -10.46 19.76
C LEU A 265 10.74 -11.95 19.88
N LYS A 266 10.07 -12.65 20.80
CA LYS A 266 10.25 -14.10 21.02
C LYS A 266 9.25 -14.95 20.22
N GLU A 267 8.06 -14.41 20.02
CA GLU A 267 6.95 -15.02 19.30
C GLU A 267 6.11 -13.95 18.61
N LEU A 268 5.33 -14.35 17.61
CA LEU A 268 4.31 -13.52 16.97
C LEU A 268 2.93 -14.01 17.42
N PRO A 269 2.03 -13.14 17.90
CA PRO A 269 0.69 -13.54 18.29
C PRO A 269 -0.08 -14.03 17.06
N LYS A 270 -0.86 -15.11 17.21
CA LYS A 270 -1.68 -15.67 16.11
C LYS A 270 -2.69 -14.66 15.58
N GLU A 271 -3.16 -13.75 16.43
CA GLU A 271 -4.08 -12.65 16.10
C GLU A 271 -3.48 -11.68 15.07
N LEU A 272 -2.15 -11.56 14.98
CA LEU A 272 -1.49 -10.78 13.94
C LEU A 272 -1.80 -11.31 12.52
N CYS A 273 -2.11 -12.62 12.41
CA CYS A 273 -2.40 -13.27 11.13
C CYS A 273 -3.80 -12.91 10.59
N GLU A 274 -4.65 -12.24 11.38
CA GLU A 274 -5.96 -11.74 10.94
C GLU A 274 -5.84 -10.44 10.11
N LEU A 275 -4.67 -9.79 10.13
CA LEU A 275 -4.40 -8.59 9.37
C LEU A 275 -4.24 -8.87 7.86
N GLN A 276 -4.51 -7.85 7.04
CA GLN A 276 -4.35 -7.91 5.59
C GLN A 276 -3.00 -7.33 5.11
N LEU A 277 -1.92 -7.72 5.79
CA LEU A 277 -0.57 -7.21 5.49
C LEU A 277 -0.10 -7.65 4.11
N SER A 278 0.55 -6.74 3.38
CA SER A 278 1.31 -7.04 2.17
C SER A 278 2.80 -7.25 2.44
N VAL A 279 3.35 -6.50 3.39
CA VAL A 279 4.76 -6.56 3.79
C VAL A 279 4.86 -6.71 5.30
N LEU A 280 5.56 -7.76 5.73
CA LEU A 280 5.91 -8.01 7.13
C LEU A 280 7.43 -8.23 7.23
N ASP A 281 8.13 -7.32 7.88
CA ASP A 281 9.55 -7.51 8.22
C ASP A 281 9.66 -7.80 9.71
N VAL A 282 10.16 -8.98 10.06
CA VAL A 282 10.44 -9.42 11.43
C VAL A 282 11.88 -9.91 11.54
N SER A 283 12.76 -9.46 10.64
CA SER A 283 14.17 -9.85 10.63
C SER A 283 14.91 -9.40 11.90
N ASN A 284 16.02 -10.04 12.22
CA ASN A 284 16.87 -9.73 13.38
C ASN A 284 16.08 -9.64 14.71
N ASN A 285 15.21 -10.61 14.96
CA ASN A 285 14.50 -10.78 16.23
C ASN A 285 14.97 -12.05 16.95
N ASN A 286 14.31 -12.42 18.04
CA ASN A 286 14.59 -13.65 18.79
C ASN A 286 13.52 -14.74 18.58
N LEU A 287 12.91 -14.77 17.38
CA LEU A 287 11.84 -15.71 17.05
C LEU A 287 12.38 -17.14 16.98
N SER A 288 11.82 -18.02 17.83
CA SER A 288 12.16 -19.45 17.83
C SER A 288 11.32 -20.27 16.86
N GLY A 289 10.13 -19.78 16.52
CA GLY A 289 9.18 -20.36 15.59
C GLY A 289 8.21 -19.29 15.07
N LEU A 290 7.31 -19.71 14.18
CA LEU A 290 6.26 -18.86 13.62
C LEU A 290 4.90 -19.53 13.83
N PRO A 291 3.83 -18.76 14.09
CA PRO A 291 2.48 -19.30 14.13
C PRO A 291 2.11 -19.90 12.76
N ALA A 292 1.49 -21.07 12.76
CA ALA A 292 1.14 -21.76 11.53
C ALA A 292 0.03 -21.03 10.76
N GLU A 293 -0.79 -20.25 11.47
CA GLU A 293 -1.82 -19.33 10.98
C GLU A 293 -1.28 -18.26 10.04
N LEU A 294 0.02 -17.93 10.11
CA LEU A 294 0.67 -17.02 9.17
C LEU A 294 0.52 -17.53 7.72
N GLY A 295 0.44 -18.85 7.53
CA GLY A 295 0.17 -19.50 6.24
C GLY A 295 -1.20 -19.16 5.63
N ASN A 296 -2.15 -18.61 6.38
CA ASN A 296 -3.46 -18.18 5.90
C ASN A 296 -3.49 -16.74 5.36
N MET A 297 -2.43 -15.95 5.58
CA MET A 297 -2.32 -14.59 5.08
C MET A 297 -2.12 -14.56 3.57
N SER A 298 -3.23 -14.46 2.82
CA SER A 298 -3.20 -14.46 1.35
C SER A 298 -2.74 -13.14 0.73
N SER A 299 -2.83 -12.03 1.48
CA SER A 299 -2.38 -10.70 1.09
C SER A 299 -0.88 -10.50 1.22
N LEU A 300 -0.19 -11.35 2.00
CA LEU A 300 1.23 -11.21 2.32
C LEU A 300 2.13 -11.57 1.14
N ARG A 301 2.76 -10.54 0.56
CA ARG A 301 3.64 -10.65 -0.61
C ARG A 301 5.10 -10.79 -0.21
N LYS A 302 5.50 -10.12 0.87
CA LYS A 302 6.88 -10.09 1.35
C LYS A 302 6.92 -10.33 2.86
N LEU A 303 7.61 -11.40 3.24
CA LEU A 303 7.92 -11.76 4.62
C LEU A 303 9.43 -11.90 4.77
N VAL A 304 10.03 -11.11 5.66
CA VAL A 304 11.47 -11.15 5.92
C VAL A 304 11.73 -11.67 7.33
N LEU A 305 12.53 -12.72 7.44
CA LEU A 305 12.75 -13.48 8.69
C LEU A 305 14.23 -13.67 9.05
N VAL A 306 15.13 -13.18 8.20
CA VAL A 306 16.58 -13.37 8.34
C VAL A 306 17.05 -12.86 9.70
N GLY A 307 18.01 -13.53 10.32
CA GLY A 307 18.57 -13.12 11.62
C GLY A 307 17.77 -13.56 12.85
N ASN A 308 16.80 -14.46 12.71
CA ASN A 308 16.10 -15.10 13.83
C ASN A 308 16.63 -16.51 14.11
N PRO A 309 16.62 -16.99 15.38
CA PRO A 309 16.99 -18.34 15.77
C PRO A 309 15.88 -19.38 15.47
N LEU A 310 15.40 -19.43 14.22
CA LEU A 310 14.32 -20.33 13.77
C LEU A 310 14.82 -21.78 13.63
N ARG A 311 14.98 -22.48 14.76
CA ARG A 311 15.51 -23.86 14.81
C ARG A 311 14.60 -24.88 14.13
N SER A 312 13.32 -24.59 14.01
CA SER A 312 12.29 -25.49 13.45
C SER A 312 12.14 -25.39 11.92
N LEU A 313 12.74 -24.38 11.28
CA LEU A 313 12.61 -24.10 9.85
C LEU A 313 13.94 -24.29 9.14
N ARG A 314 13.91 -24.91 7.94
CA ARG A 314 15.10 -25.03 7.09
C ARG A 314 15.53 -23.65 6.60
N SER A 315 16.83 -23.39 6.55
CA SER A 315 17.39 -22.10 6.11
C SER A 315 16.89 -21.65 4.73
N THR A 316 16.70 -22.59 3.80
CA THR A 316 16.17 -22.32 2.45
C THR A 316 14.73 -21.82 2.42
N LEU A 317 13.93 -22.11 3.44
CA LEU A 317 12.56 -21.59 3.57
C LEU A 317 12.55 -20.21 4.23
N VAL A 318 13.52 -19.95 5.12
CA VAL A 318 13.68 -18.65 5.81
C VAL A 318 14.21 -17.57 4.86
N SER A 319 15.13 -17.93 3.96
CA SER A 319 15.68 -17.00 2.94
C SER A 319 15.00 -17.13 1.56
N GLY A 320 14.05 -18.06 1.43
CA GLY A 320 13.34 -18.35 0.18
C GLY A 320 12.17 -17.41 -0.11
N PRO A 321 11.47 -17.63 -1.24
CA PRO A 321 10.30 -16.82 -1.61
C PRO A 321 9.15 -17.03 -0.61
N THR A 322 8.56 -15.93 -0.14
CA THR A 322 7.47 -15.91 0.85
C THR A 322 6.35 -16.92 0.57
N PRO A 323 5.84 -17.10 -0.67
CA PRO A 323 4.78 -18.08 -0.94
C PRO A 323 5.14 -19.52 -0.59
N ALA A 324 6.41 -19.92 -0.73
CA ALA A 324 6.86 -21.27 -0.40
C ALA A 324 6.83 -21.52 1.12
N LEU A 325 7.24 -20.52 1.90
CA LEU A 325 7.16 -20.58 3.36
C LEU A 325 5.72 -20.57 3.85
N LEU A 326 4.85 -19.72 3.29
CA LEU A 326 3.43 -19.70 3.63
C LEU A 326 2.75 -21.03 3.33
N LYS A 327 3.10 -21.68 2.20
CA LYS A 327 2.62 -23.02 1.86
C LYS A 327 3.08 -24.06 2.87
N PHE A 328 4.32 -23.99 3.34
CA PHE A 328 4.86 -24.89 4.37
C PHE A 328 4.19 -24.70 5.74
N LEU A 329 3.98 -23.45 6.17
CA LEU A 329 3.26 -23.18 7.43
C LEU A 329 1.81 -23.66 7.34
N ARG A 330 1.17 -23.50 6.17
CA ARG A 330 -0.17 -24.01 5.92
C ARG A 330 -0.26 -25.54 5.96
N SER A 331 0.78 -26.28 5.55
CA SER A 331 0.76 -27.75 5.67
C SER A 331 0.88 -28.19 7.13
N ARG A 332 1.61 -27.45 7.97
CA ARG A 332 1.70 -27.74 9.41
C ARG A 332 0.36 -27.62 10.14
N LEU A 333 -0.52 -26.69 9.74
CA LEU A 333 -1.89 -26.62 10.25
C LEU A 333 -2.68 -27.91 9.98
N GLN A 334 -2.46 -28.53 8.81
CA GLN A 334 -3.11 -29.78 8.42
C GLN A 334 -2.54 -30.98 9.18
N ASP A 335 -1.24 -30.97 9.44
CA ASP A 335 -0.55 -32.01 10.22
C ASP A 335 -0.92 -31.94 11.71
N GLU A 336 -0.98 -30.74 12.33
CA GLU A 336 -1.42 -30.57 13.73
C GLU A 336 -2.88 -30.96 13.95
N GLU A 337 -3.78 -30.68 12.99
CA GLU A 337 -5.16 -31.20 13.02
C GLU A 337 -5.25 -32.73 12.89
N SER A 338 -4.20 -33.38 12.35
CA SER A 338 -4.10 -34.83 12.21
C SER A 338 -3.40 -35.51 13.40
N GLU A 339 -2.38 -34.87 13.99
CA GLU A 339 -1.67 -35.34 15.20
C GLU A 339 -2.49 -35.12 16.48
N ALA A 340 -3.23 -34.00 16.60
CA ALA A 340 -4.16 -33.77 17.71
C ALA A 340 -5.29 -34.81 17.77
N LYS A 341 -5.58 -35.50 16.64
CA LYS A 341 -6.50 -36.65 16.59
C LYS A 341 -5.86 -37.97 17.03
N MET A 342 -4.53 -38.06 17.08
CA MET A 342 -3.79 -39.30 17.39
C MET A 342 -3.23 -39.36 18.82
N SER A 343 -3.16 -38.25 19.57
CA SER A 343 -2.46 -38.20 20.88
C SER A 343 -3.35 -38.10 22.13
N ALA A 344 -4.67 -38.26 22.05
CA ALA A 344 -5.52 -38.26 23.25
C ALA A 344 -5.66 -39.69 23.84
N PRO A 345 -5.36 -39.91 25.13
CA PRO A 345 -5.59 -41.21 25.75
C PRO A 345 -7.08 -41.43 25.98
N VAL A 346 -7.49 -42.69 25.85
CA VAL A 346 -8.83 -43.21 26.08
C VAL A 346 -9.35 -42.76 27.44
N SER A 347 -10.31 -41.83 27.46
CA SER A 347 -11.50 -41.83 28.33
C SER A 347 -12.34 -40.56 28.14
N GLY A 348 -13.62 -40.76 27.80
CA GLY A 348 -14.71 -39.91 28.26
C GLY A 348 -15.06 -38.67 27.42
N ASN A 349 -16.02 -38.85 26.51
CA ASN A 349 -17.03 -37.89 26.04
C ASN A 349 -16.60 -36.43 25.78
N ILE A 350 -16.39 -36.08 24.51
CA ILE A 350 -16.64 -34.72 24.00
C ILE A 350 -17.34 -34.83 22.64
N PHE A 351 -18.42 -34.08 22.49
CA PHE A 351 -19.36 -34.05 21.36
C PHE A 351 -18.66 -33.87 20.00
N VAL A 352 -18.84 -34.86 19.13
CA VAL A 352 -18.75 -34.69 17.68
C VAL A 352 -19.91 -33.78 17.30
N THR A 353 -19.63 -32.57 16.84
CA THR A 353 -20.64 -31.78 16.10
C THR A 353 -20.46 -32.16 14.64
N ASP A 354 -21.47 -32.85 14.12
CA ASP A 354 -21.46 -33.40 12.78
C ASP A 354 -21.34 -32.27 11.74
N VAL A 355 -20.77 -32.57 10.57
CA VAL A 355 -20.68 -31.68 9.40
C VAL A 355 -21.98 -30.89 9.08
N PRO A 356 -23.21 -31.42 9.30
CA PRO A 356 -24.45 -30.65 9.19
C PRO A 356 -24.51 -29.41 10.09
N ASP A 357 -23.99 -29.45 11.32
CA ASP A 357 -24.09 -28.33 12.27
C ASP A 357 -23.26 -27.12 11.83
N GLN A 358 -22.09 -27.36 11.24
CA GLN A 358 -21.24 -26.30 10.69
C GLN A 358 -21.84 -25.65 9.46
N VAL A 359 -22.53 -26.43 8.62
CA VAL A 359 -23.20 -25.93 7.41
C VAL A 359 -24.46 -25.14 7.79
N VAL A 360 -25.22 -25.61 8.77
CA VAL A 360 -26.38 -24.85 9.32
C VAL A 360 -25.92 -23.54 9.97
N TYR A 361 -24.81 -23.56 10.70
CA TYR A 361 -24.24 -22.32 11.27
C TYR A 361 -23.79 -21.35 10.17
N ALA A 362 -23.08 -21.82 9.16
CA ALA A 362 -22.64 -21.01 8.02
C ALA A 362 -23.83 -20.45 7.22
N ALA A 363 -24.88 -21.26 7.00
CA ALA A 363 -26.12 -20.84 6.34
C ALA A 363 -26.87 -19.75 7.13
N ARG A 364 -26.94 -19.87 8.46
CA ARG A 364 -27.53 -18.83 9.33
C ARG A 364 -26.75 -17.52 9.29
N GLN A 365 -25.42 -17.57 9.27
CA GLN A 365 -24.58 -16.37 9.12
C GLN A 365 -24.76 -15.72 7.75
N ALA A 366 -24.89 -16.54 6.70
CA ALA A 366 -25.10 -16.06 5.34
C ALA A 366 -26.44 -15.34 5.14
N ALA A 367 -27.45 -15.60 5.98
CA ALA A 367 -28.70 -14.84 5.97
C ALA A 367 -28.49 -13.35 6.33
N ALA A 368 -27.49 -13.03 7.16
CA ALA A 368 -27.17 -11.65 7.53
C ALA A 368 -26.17 -10.99 6.57
N THR A 369 -25.17 -11.74 6.09
CA THR A 369 -24.06 -11.20 5.28
C THR A 369 -24.29 -11.31 3.78
N LYS A 370 -25.25 -12.13 3.33
CA LYS A 370 -25.47 -12.55 1.93
C LYS A 370 -24.29 -13.31 1.30
N VAL A 371 -23.29 -13.68 2.09
CA VAL A 371 -22.09 -14.40 1.65
C VAL A 371 -22.03 -15.74 2.39
N LEU A 372 -21.98 -16.83 1.63
CA LEU A 372 -21.83 -18.17 2.17
C LEU A 372 -20.49 -18.76 1.76
N SER A 373 -19.64 -19.06 2.74
CA SER A 373 -18.41 -19.83 2.50
C SER A 373 -18.50 -21.20 3.17
N LEU A 374 -18.42 -22.23 2.35
CA LEU A 374 -18.33 -23.64 2.73
C LEU A 374 -17.00 -24.24 2.28
N SER A 375 -15.95 -23.41 2.21
CA SER A 375 -14.63 -23.84 1.78
C SER A 375 -14.01 -24.86 2.73
N GLY A 376 -13.38 -25.91 2.17
CA GLY A 376 -12.58 -26.85 2.96
C GLY A 376 -13.37 -27.78 3.88
N LYS A 377 -14.69 -27.92 3.66
CA LYS A 377 -15.59 -28.73 4.51
C LYS A 377 -15.68 -30.20 4.10
N SER A 378 -14.85 -30.64 3.14
CA SER A 378 -14.83 -32.01 2.61
C SER A 378 -16.19 -32.49 2.07
N LEU A 379 -17.01 -31.57 1.56
CA LEU A 379 -18.36 -31.86 1.08
C LEU A 379 -18.33 -32.63 -0.24
N ALA A 380 -19.04 -33.76 -0.31
CA ALA A 380 -19.27 -34.47 -1.58
C ALA A 380 -20.41 -33.85 -2.40
N SER A 381 -21.37 -33.23 -1.72
CA SER A 381 -22.46 -32.44 -2.27
C SER A 381 -22.79 -31.30 -1.30
N VAL A 382 -23.39 -30.23 -1.81
CA VAL A 382 -23.77 -29.10 -0.96
C VAL A 382 -25.06 -29.45 -0.21
N PRO A 383 -25.10 -29.38 1.13
CA PRO A 383 -26.28 -29.78 1.91
C PRO A 383 -27.49 -28.86 1.69
N GLN A 384 -28.71 -29.40 1.86
CA GLN A 384 -29.94 -28.66 1.62
C GLN A 384 -30.07 -27.37 2.45
N ALA A 385 -29.52 -27.36 3.66
CA ALA A 385 -29.50 -26.19 4.55
C ALA A 385 -28.76 -24.98 3.96
N ALA A 386 -27.85 -25.17 2.99
CA ALA A 386 -27.16 -24.07 2.31
C ALA A 386 -28.10 -23.25 1.40
N TRP A 387 -29.25 -23.79 1.04
CA TRP A 387 -30.20 -23.20 0.07
C TRP A 387 -31.38 -22.49 0.72
N GLU A 388 -31.41 -22.36 2.05
CA GLU A 388 -32.53 -21.71 2.76
C GLU A 388 -32.59 -20.18 2.52
N SER A 389 -31.55 -19.59 1.92
CA SER A 389 -31.47 -18.14 1.64
C SER A 389 -31.47 -17.85 0.14
N ASP A 390 -32.57 -17.28 -0.35
CA ASP A 390 -32.72 -16.83 -1.75
C ASP A 390 -31.93 -15.54 -2.06
N SER A 391 -31.33 -14.92 -1.04
CA SER A 391 -30.69 -13.60 -1.11
C SER A 391 -29.17 -13.62 -1.25
N LEU A 392 -28.57 -14.80 -1.41
CA LEU A 392 -27.13 -15.01 -1.53
C LEU A 392 -26.55 -14.28 -2.74
N THR A 393 -25.49 -13.51 -2.52
CA THR A 393 -24.75 -12.77 -3.56
C THR A 393 -23.39 -13.38 -3.85
N SER A 394 -22.77 -14.06 -2.88
CA SER A 394 -21.48 -14.74 -3.06
C SER A 394 -21.48 -16.12 -2.40
N LEU A 395 -21.01 -17.13 -3.15
CA LEU A 395 -20.93 -18.51 -2.71
C LEU A 395 -19.53 -19.07 -2.98
N ASP A 396 -18.88 -19.52 -1.91
CA ASP A 396 -17.56 -20.16 -1.95
C ASP A 396 -17.66 -21.64 -1.54
N LEU A 397 -17.48 -22.52 -2.52
CA LEU A 397 -17.48 -23.98 -2.40
C LEU A 397 -16.07 -24.56 -2.60
N SER A 398 -15.03 -23.74 -2.48
CA SER A 398 -13.66 -24.16 -2.77
C SER A 398 -13.16 -25.31 -1.88
N ARG A 399 -12.23 -26.12 -2.41
CA ARG A 399 -11.54 -27.19 -1.63
C ARG A 399 -12.51 -28.21 -1.03
N ASN A 400 -13.48 -28.66 -1.81
CA ASN A 400 -14.41 -29.72 -1.43
C ASN A 400 -14.24 -30.94 -2.36
N GLN A 401 -15.15 -31.90 -2.27
CA GLN A 401 -15.15 -33.13 -3.07
C GLN A 401 -16.34 -33.15 -4.05
N ILE A 402 -16.83 -31.97 -4.45
CA ILE A 402 -18.06 -31.81 -5.25
C ILE A 402 -17.82 -32.28 -6.68
N LYS A 403 -18.68 -33.18 -7.17
CA LYS A 403 -18.61 -33.71 -8.54
C LYS A 403 -19.49 -32.96 -9.53
N ASP A 404 -20.65 -32.52 -9.07
CA ASP A 404 -21.63 -31.80 -9.89
C ASP A 404 -22.22 -30.66 -9.09
N LEU A 405 -22.53 -29.55 -9.78
CA LEU A 405 -23.26 -28.46 -9.14
C LEU A 405 -24.73 -28.87 -9.00
N PRO A 406 -25.30 -28.82 -7.78
CA PRO A 406 -26.67 -29.22 -7.54
C PRO A 406 -27.67 -28.31 -8.27
N SER A 407 -28.80 -28.88 -8.67
CA SER A 407 -29.89 -28.15 -9.34
C SER A 407 -30.45 -27.02 -8.48
N GLU A 408 -30.39 -27.18 -7.16
CA GLU A 408 -30.90 -26.27 -6.13
C GLU A 408 -30.21 -24.90 -6.16
N LEU A 409 -29.02 -24.80 -6.78
CA LEU A 409 -28.35 -23.52 -7.04
C LEU A 409 -29.20 -22.58 -7.92
N SER A 410 -30.17 -23.11 -8.67
CA SER A 410 -31.14 -22.31 -9.44
C SER A 410 -32.01 -21.40 -8.57
N ASN A 411 -32.15 -21.71 -7.27
CA ASN A 411 -32.94 -20.89 -6.36
C ASN A 411 -32.20 -19.59 -5.97
N CYS A 412 -30.86 -19.58 -6.07
CA CYS A 412 -30.03 -18.42 -5.77
C CYS A 412 -29.96 -17.42 -6.93
N THR A 413 -31.11 -16.89 -7.36
CA THR A 413 -31.22 -15.97 -8.52
C THR A 413 -30.47 -14.64 -8.35
N SER A 414 -30.09 -14.30 -7.11
CA SER A 414 -29.30 -13.11 -6.76
C SER A 414 -27.78 -13.30 -6.80
N LEU A 415 -27.30 -14.52 -7.07
CA LEU A 415 -25.88 -14.85 -6.97
C LEU A 415 -25.05 -14.12 -8.04
N GLU A 416 -24.02 -13.40 -7.58
CA GLU A 416 -23.10 -12.65 -8.43
C GLU A 416 -21.71 -13.32 -8.50
N VAL A 417 -21.29 -14.00 -7.44
CA VAL A 417 -19.95 -14.63 -7.33
C VAL A 417 -20.09 -16.11 -6.98
N LEU A 418 -19.52 -16.98 -7.82
CA LEU A 418 -19.47 -18.42 -7.60
C LEU A 418 -18.03 -18.91 -7.67
N LEU A 419 -17.49 -19.32 -6.51
CA LEU A 419 -16.13 -19.86 -6.38
C LEU A 419 -16.21 -21.36 -6.14
N VAL A 420 -15.74 -22.16 -7.10
CA VAL A 420 -15.68 -23.62 -6.98
C VAL A 420 -14.31 -24.20 -7.36
N PRO A 421 -13.16 -23.55 -7.04
CA PRO A 421 -11.87 -24.14 -7.32
C PRO A 421 -11.60 -25.35 -6.41
N ASP A 422 -10.73 -26.26 -6.83
CA ASP A 422 -10.37 -27.45 -6.04
C ASP A 422 -11.52 -28.37 -5.70
N ASN A 423 -12.26 -28.77 -6.72
CA ASN A 423 -13.31 -29.76 -6.59
C ASN A 423 -13.08 -30.89 -7.60
N LYS A 424 -14.07 -31.77 -7.74
CA LYS A 424 -14.06 -32.92 -8.65
C LYS A 424 -15.04 -32.73 -9.80
N ILE A 425 -15.28 -31.49 -10.24
CA ILE A 425 -16.21 -31.20 -11.33
C ILE A 425 -15.67 -31.73 -12.65
N GLU A 426 -16.39 -32.66 -13.26
CA GLU A 426 -15.97 -33.35 -14.48
C GLU A 426 -16.58 -32.75 -15.76
N GLU A 427 -17.76 -32.13 -15.67
CA GLU A 427 -18.48 -31.57 -16.82
C GLU A 427 -18.83 -30.09 -16.63
N TRP A 428 -19.02 -29.37 -17.75
CA TRP A 428 -19.46 -27.97 -17.72
C TRP A 428 -20.93 -27.88 -17.29
N PRO A 429 -21.25 -27.18 -16.17
CA PRO A 429 -22.60 -27.16 -15.60
C PRO A 429 -23.50 -26.14 -16.32
N ALA A 430 -23.79 -26.36 -17.61
CA ALA A 430 -24.52 -25.42 -18.46
C ALA A 430 -25.91 -25.06 -17.92
N GLN A 431 -26.67 -26.06 -17.48
CA GLN A 431 -28.05 -25.87 -17.01
C GLN A 431 -28.10 -25.03 -15.72
N THR A 432 -27.20 -25.31 -14.78
CA THR A 432 -27.11 -24.58 -13.52
C THR A 432 -26.64 -23.14 -13.76
N LEU A 433 -25.64 -22.92 -14.60
CA LEU A 433 -25.16 -21.57 -14.91
C LEU A 433 -26.20 -20.74 -15.67
N ALA A 434 -26.98 -21.35 -16.57
CA ALA A 434 -28.07 -20.67 -17.28
C ALA A 434 -29.18 -20.16 -16.33
N SER A 435 -29.33 -20.80 -15.16
CA SER A 435 -30.32 -20.39 -14.15
C SER A 435 -29.88 -19.22 -13.25
N LEU A 436 -28.65 -18.71 -13.42
CA LEU A 436 -28.06 -17.65 -12.59
C LEU A 436 -27.94 -16.32 -13.38
N PRO A 437 -29.02 -15.51 -13.45
CA PRO A 437 -29.09 -14.37 -14.38
C PRO A 437 -28.19 -13.18 -14.00
N ARG A 438 -27.62 -13.17 -12.79
CA ARG A 438 -26.79 -12.09 -12.23
C ARG A 438 -25.33 -12.48 -12.03
N LEU A 439 -24.92 -13.68 -12.43
CA LEU A 439 -23.55 -14.16 -12.21
C LEU A 439 -22.54 -13.29 -12.97
N ARG A 440 -21.56 -12.74 -12.23
CA ARG A 440 -20.49 -11.87 -12.75
C ARG A 440 -19.11 -12.50 -12.61
N GLN A 441 -18.91 -13.38 -11.63
CA GLN A 441 -17.64 -14.04 -11.39
C GLN A 441 -17.82 -15.54 -11.25
N LEU A 442 -17.05 -16.30 -12.04
CA LEU A 442 -17.02 -17.75 -12.00
C LEU A 442 -15.58 -18.25 -11.93
N VAL A 443 -15.27 -19.02 -10.88
CA VAL A 443 -13.96 -19.64 -10.70
C VAL A 443 -14.11 -21.15 -10.63
N LEU A 444 -13.64 -21.86 -11.65
CA LEU A 444 -13.66 -23.33 -11.78
C LEU A 444 -12.26 -23.94 -11.78
N ALA A 445 -11.24 -23.17 -11.37
CA ALA A 445 -9.85 -23.58 -11.43
C ALA A 445 -9.57 -24.92 -10.71
N ARG A 446 -8.67 -25.73 -11.27
CA ARG A 446 -8.20 -27.01 -10.71
C ARG A 446 -9.33 -28.03 -10.48
N ASN A 447 -10.29 -28.08 -11.40
CA ASN A 447 -11.27 -29.16 -11.51
C ASN A 447 -10.90 -30.11 -12.67
N PRO A 448 -11.20 -31.42 -12.57
CA PRO A 448 -10.96 -32.40 -13.63
C PRO A 448 -11.97 -32.28 -14.80
N LEU A 449 -12.24 -31.06 -15.25
CA LEU A 449 -13.27 -30.76 -16.25
C LEU A 449 -12.84 -31.29 -17.62
N ARG A 450 -13.54 -32.30 -18.15
CA ARG A 450 -13.11 -33.09 -19.31
C ARG A 450 -13.27 -32.35 -20.64
N ASN A 451 -14.40 -31.67 -20.85
CA ASN A 451 -14.69 -30.90 -22.06
C ASN A 451 -15.66 -29.75 -21.75
N ILE A 452 -15.43 -28.62 -22.41
CA ILE A 452 -16.36 -27.48 -22.45
C ILE A 452 -17.06 -27.52 -23.82
N PRO A 453 -18.39 -27.70 -23.89
CA PRO A 453 -19.10 -27.78 -25.17
C PRO A 453 -19.04 -26.48 -25.97
N SER A 454 -19.09 -26.57 -27.30
CA SER A 454 -19.18 -25.40 -28.18
C SER A 454 -20.47 -24.63 -27.91
N GLY A 455 -20.38 -23.36 -27.52
CA GLY A 455 -21.52 -22.54 -27.09
C GLY A 455 -21.80 -22.57 -25.59
N ALA A 456 -21.01 -23.29 -24.79
CA ALA A 456 -21.08 -23.30 -23.33
C ALA A 456 -21.07 -21.90 -22.70
N PHE A 457 -20.32 -20.98 -23.29
CA PHE A 457 -20.18 -19.62 -22.79
C PHE A 457 -21.39 -18.72 -23.08
N GLY A 458 -22.32 -19.16 -23.95
CA GLY A 458 -23.57 -18.45 -24.20
C GLY A 458 -24.48 -18.37 -22.97
N SER A 459 -24.40 -19.32 -22.05
CA SER A 459 -25.16 -19.27 -20.78
C SER A 459 -24.56 -18.30 -19.76
N VAL A 460 -23.37 -17.74 -20.01
CA VAL A 460 -22.60 -16.92 -19.06
C VAL A 460 -22.09 -15.62 -19.71
N GLU A 461 -22.82 -15.08 -20.68
CA GLU A 461 -22.48 -13.85 -21.43
C GLU A 461 -22.24 -12.61 -20.55
N LYS A 462 -22.78 -12.61 -19.32
CA LYS A 462 -22.71 -11.51 -18.36
C LYS A 462 -21.49 -11.54 -17.44
N LEU A 463 -20.66 -12.58 -17.53
CA LEU A 463 -19.47 -12.69 -16.70
C LEU A 463 -18.48 -11.55 -16.98
N LYS A 464 -17.92 -11.03 -15.90
CA LYS A 464 -16.78 -10.11 -15.88
C LYS A 464 -15.48 -10.83 -15.55
N ILE A 465 -15.53 -11.88 -14.73
CA ILE A 465 -14.37 -12.63 -14.28
C ILE A 465 -14.59 -14.12 -14.53
N LEU A 466 -13.68 -14.75 -15.25
CA LEU A 466 -13.68 -16.18 -15.52
C LEU A 466 -12.29 -16.78 -15.27
N ASP A 467 -12.23 -17.76 -14.38
CA ASP A 467 -11.00 -18.52 -14.11
C ASP A 467 -11.22 -20.02 -14.37
N LEU A 468 -10.54 -20.51 -15.41
CA LEU A 468 -10.51 -21.92 -15.80
C LEU A 468 -9.11 -22.52 -15.62
N SER A 469 -8.26 -21.93 -14.77
CA SER A 469 -6.88 -22.35 -14.61
C SER A 469 -6.74 -23.80 -14.15
N GLY A 470 -5.89 -24.57 -14.82
CA GLY A 470 -5.57 -25.95 -14.44
C GLY A 470 -6.72 -26.94 -14.58
N ILE A 471 -7.68 -26.70 -15.48
CA ILE A 471 -8.62 -27.75 -15.91
C ILE A 471 -7.88 -28.81 -16.73
N SER A 472 -8.36 -30.06 -16.67
CA SER A 472 -7.75 -31.19 -17.40
C SER A 472 -8.15 -31.28 -18.87
N GLY A 473 -9.29 -30.69 -19.24
CA GLY A 473 -9.90 -30.74 -20.57
C GLY A 473 -9.40 -29.67 -21.53
N GLN A 474 -9.85 -29.76 -22.77
CA GLN A 474 -9.56 -28.76 -23.81
C GLN A 474 -10.55 -27.61 -23.75
N LEU A 475 -10.07 -26.41 -24.08
CA LEU A 475 -10.92 -25.26 -24.32
C LEU A 475 -11.75 -25.47 -25.59
N PRO A 476 -12.96 -24.87 -25.67
CA PRO A 476 -13.79 -24.95 -26.86
C PRO A 476 -13.09 -24.27 -28.06
N PRO A 477 -13.30 -24.77 -29.29
CA PRO A 477 -12.70 -24.18 -30.47
C PRO A 477 -13.18 -22.74 -30.66
N ALA A 478 -12.28 -21.86 -31.10
CA ALA A 478 -12.61 -20.47 -31.41
C ALA A 478 -13.65 -20.38 -32.55
N PRO A 479 -14.57 -19.40 -32.53
CA PRO A 479 -14.69 -18.31 -31.56
C PRO A 479 -15.62 -18.70 -30.40
N ALA A 480 -15.05 -18.87 -29.20
CA ALA A 480 -15.79 -19.24 -28.00
C ALA A 480 -15.89 -18.08 -27.01
N PHE A 481 -14.80 -17.35 -26.78
CA PHE A 481 -14.75 -16.25 -25.81
C PHE A 481 -15.43 -14.96 -26.32
N SER A 482 -15.63 -14.85 -27.64
CA SER A 482 -16.38 -13.74 -28.25
C SER A 482 -17.85 -13.67 -27.80
N LEU A 483 -18.40 -14.79 -27.28
CA LEU A 483 -19.74 -14.85 -26.68
C LEU A 483 -19.82 -14.15 -25.30
N MET A 484 -18.70 -13.66 -24.75
CA MET A 484 -18.63 -12.98 -23.45
C MET A 484 -18.05 -11.55 -23.61
N PRO A 485 -18.81 -10.60 -24.19
CA PRO A 485 -18.32 -9.26 -24.49
C PRO A 485 -18.03 -8.40 -23.25
N LEU A 486 -18.57 -8.78 -22.08
CA LEU A 486 -18.42 -8.06 -20.81
C LEU A 486 -17.23 -8.53 -19.97
N LEU A 487 -16.45 -9.51 -20.45
CA LEU A 487 -15.36 -10.09 -19.68
C LEU A 487 -14.20 -9.10 -19.50
N GLU A 488 -13.80 -8.87 -18.26
CA GLU A 488 -12.72 -7.98 -17.86
C GLU A 488 -11.48 -8.79 -17.39
N GLU A 489 -11.67 -9.98 -16.81
CA GLU A 489 -10.59 -10.83 -16.32
C GLU A 489 -10.76 -12.27 -16.81
N LEU A 490 -9.71 -12.79 -17.45
CA LEU A 490 -9.66 -14.15 -17.96
C LEU A 490 -8.38 -14.85 -17.48
N ARG A 491 -8.53 -15.95 -16.75
CA ARG A 491 -7.42 -16.79 -16.29
C ARG A 491 -7.48 -18.17 -16.90
N LEU A 492 -6.41 -18.53 -17.59
CA LEU A 492 -6.23 -19.75 -18.38
C LEU A 492 -4.85 -20.38 -18.10
N SER A 493 -4.36 -20.27 -16.86
CA SER A 493 -3.05 -20.80 -16.49
C SER A 493 -3.07 -22.35 -16.42
N ARG A 494 -1.91 -23.00 -16.62
CA ARG A 494 -1.76 -24.47 -16.48
C ARG A 494 -2.67 -25.34 -17.38
N LEU A 495 -3.02 -24.86 -18.58
CA LEU A 495 -3.88 -25.56 -19.54
C LEU A 495 -3.11 -26.29 -20.66
N ARG A 496 -1.77 -26.22 -20.64
CA ARG A 496 -0.90 -26.80 -21.68
C ARG A 496 -1.20 -26.24 -23.08
N LEU A 497 -1.67 -24.99 -23.16
CA LEU A 497 -1.95 -24.32 -24.43
C LEU A 497 -0.66 -24.12 -25.23
N ARG A 498 -0.69 -24.41 -26.53
CA ARG A 498 0.45 -24.19 -27.45
C ARG A 498 0.40 -22.84 -28.15
N GLU A 499 -0.81 -22.33 -28.34
CA GLU A 499 -1.11 -21.06 -28.99
C GLU A 499 -2.23 -20.34 -28.23
N ILE A 500 -2.25 -19.01 -28.35
CA ILE A 500 -3.32 -18.20 -27.76
C ILE A 500 -4.54 -18.30 -28.69
N PRO A 501 -5.75 -18.63 -28.17
CA PRO A 501 -6.98 -18.63 -28.97
C PRO A 501 -7.16 -17.33 -29.76
N SER A 502 -7.52 -17.46 -31.04
CA SER A 502 -7.54 -16.34 -32.00
C SER A 502 -8.61 -15.28 -31.72
N ASP A 503 -9.59 -15.61 -30.89
CA ASP A 503 -10.71 -14.77 -30.46
C ASP A 503 -10.39 -13.90 -29.23
N ILE A 504 -9.37 -14.24 -28.43
CA ILE A 504 -8.96 -13.44 -27.26
C ILE A 504 -8.55 -12.00 -27.65
N PRO A 505 -7.76 -11.76 -28.71
CA PRO A 505 -7.43 -10.41 -29.16
C PRO A 505 -8.63 -9.51 -29.52
N GLU A 506 -9.79 -10.10 -29.82
CA GLU A 506 -11.02 -9.37 -30.16
C GLU A 506 -11.76 -8.85 -28.90
N MET A 507 -11.35 -9.28 -27.70
CA MET A 507 -11.98 -8.95 -26.43
C MET A 507 -11.53 -7.57 -25.90
N LEU A 508 -11.91 -6.49 -26.58
CA LEU A 508 -11.47 -5.11 -26.27
C LEU A 508 -11.75 -4.62 -24.83
N GLY A 509 -12.64 -5.30 -24.10
CA GLY A 509 -12.96 -5.04 -22.70
C GLY A 509 -11.97 -5.63 -21.68
N LEU A 510 -11.08 -6.52 -22.10
CA LEU A 510 -10.24 -7.30 -21.21
C LEU A 510 -9.15 -6.45 -20.55
N ARG A 511 -9.04 -6.57 -19.22
CA ARG A 511 -8.10 -5.86 -18.34
C ARG A 511 -7.04 -6.79 -17.77
N ILE A 512 -7.39 -8.03 -17.46
CA ILE A 512 -6.46 -9.01 -16.89
C ILE A 512 -6.51 -10.28 -17.73
N LEU A 513 -5.35 -10.71 -18.21
CA LEU A 513 -5.18 -11.96 -18.95
C LEU A 513 -4.04 -12.77 -18.34
N ASP A 514 -4.37 -13.92 -17.75
CA ASP A 514 -3.39 -14.85 -17.18
C ASP A 514 -3.29 -16.09 -18.06
N LEU A 515 -2.15 -16.24 -18.72
CA LEU A 515 -1.78 -17.36 -19.57
C LEU A 515 -0.51 -18.05 -19.06
N SER A 516 -0.18 -17.88 -17.78
CA SER A 516 1.01 -18.43 -17.16
C SER A 516 1.02 -19.96 -17.12
N GLU A 517 2.21 -20.55 -17.02
CA GLU A 517 2.41 -22.00 -16.87
C GLU A 517 1.74 -22.82 -18.00
N ASN A 518 1.76 -22.31 -19.24
CA ASN A 518 1.31 -23.01 -20.44
C ASN A 518 2.50 -23.48 -21.29
N SER A 519 2.26 -23.83 -22.55
CA SER A 519 3.29 -24.26 -23.51
C SER A 519 3.33 -23.34 -24.74
N LEU A 520 3.02 -22.05 -24.55
CA LEU A 520 2.94 -21.07 -25.63
C LEU A 520 4.31 -20.84 -26.26
N THR A 521 4.37 -20.80 -27.60
CA THR A 521 5.64 -20.59 -28.34
C THR A 521 5.75 -19.19 -28.95
N THR A 522 4.61 -18.60 -29.31
CA THR A 522 4.52 -17.27 -29.93
C THR A 522 3.35 -16.49 -29.35
N VAL A 523 3.47 -15.16 -29.34
CA VAL A 523 2.39 -14.25 -28.99
C VAL A 523 1.92 -13.55 -30.27
N PRO A 524 0.63 -13.63 -30.65
CA PRO A 524 0.13 -13.01 -31.87
C PRO A 524 0.19 -11.48 -31.78
N GLU A 525 0.52 -10.84 -32.89
CA GLU A 525 0.63 -9.38 -32.95
C GLU A 525 -0.68 -8.67 -32.65
N THR A 526 -1.81 -9.32 -32.94
CA THR A 526 -3.15 -8.79 -32.70
C THR A 526 -3.44 -8.58 -31.22
N LEU A 527 -2.68 -9.20 -30.29
CA LEU A 527 -2.84 -8.96 -28.86
C LEU A 527 -2.61 -7.49 -28.47
N SER A 528 -1.89 -6.72 -29.29
CA SER A 528 -1.74 -5.26 -29.08
C SER A 528 -3.05 -4.48 -29.25
N GLN A 529 -4.12 -5.09 -29.77
CA GLN A 529 -5.44 -4.45 -29.91
C GLN A 529 -6.18 -4.32 -28.57
N LEU A 530 -5.76 -5.07 -27.53
CA LEU A 530 -6.34 -5.03 -26.20
C LEU A 530 -5.90 -3.78 -25.44
N THR A 531 -6.35 -2.61 -25.88
CA THR A 531 -5.89 -1.32 -25.33
C THR A 531 -6.26 -1.10 -23.87
N LYS A 532 -7.19 -1.87 -23.30
CA LYS A 532 -7.59 -1.81 -21.88
C LYS A 532 -6.81 -2.78 -20.98
N LEU A 533 -5.88 -3.56 -21.53
CA LEU A 533 -5.16 -4.59 -20.79
C LEU A 533 -4.18 -3.97 -19.78
N GLU A 534 -4.39 -4.26 -18.51
CA GLU A 534 -3.60 -3.80 -17.37
C GLU A 534 -2.60 -4.85 -16.90
N GLU A 535 -2.98 -6.12 -16.89
CA GLU A 535 -2.11 -7.24 -16.50
C GLU A 535 -2.12 -8.33 -17.57
N LEU A 536 -0.91 -8.70 -18.00
CA LEU A 536 -0.66 -9.82 -18.90
C LEU A 536 0.38 -10.74 -18.26
N ASP A 537 -0.05 -11.93 -17.84
CA ASP A 537 0.83 -12.95 -17.30
C ASP A 537 1.13 -14.01 -18.35
N LEU A 538 2.37 -14.05 -18.82
CA LEU A 538 2.89 -15.03 -19.77
C LEU A 538 4.03 -15.85 -19.15
N ALA A 539 4.20 -15.82 -17.84
CA ALA A 539 5.30 -16.49 -17.15
C ALA A 539 5.27 -18.02 -17.38
N ASN A 540 6.43 -18.66 -17.35
CA ASN A 540 6.61 -20.11 -17.47
C ASN A 540 5.96 -20.70 -18.73
N ASN A 541 6.25 -20.09 -19.88
CA ASN A 541 5.88 -20.59 -21.20
C ASN A 541 7.15 -20.92 -22.03
N ASN A 542 6.99 -21.24 -23.32
CA ASN A 542 8.10 -21.53 -24.24
C ASN A 542 8.28 -20.41 -25.30
N ILE A 543 7.98 -19.16 -24.92
CA ILE A 543 7.99 -18.02 -25.85
C ILE A 543 9.43 -17.63 -26.18
N THR A 544 9.76 -17.60 -27.46
CA THR A 544 11.13 -17.30 -27.93
C THR A 544 11.31 -15.84 -28.38
N THR A 545 10.27 -15.25 -28.95
CA THR A 545 10.27 -13.88 -29.47
C THR A 545 8.96 -13.16 -29.13
N LEU A 546 9.04 -11.86 -28.88
CA LEU A 546 7.88 -10.98 -28.67
C LEU A 546 7.78 -9.97 -29.80
N SER A 547 6.56 -9.72 -30.29
CA SER A 547 6.33 -8.71 -31.33
C SER A 547 6.55 -7.30 -30.77
N PRO A 548 7.24 -6.39 -31.51
CA PRO A 548 7.38 -4.99 -31.13
C PRO A 548 6.04 -4.26 -30.92
N LYS A 549 4.95 -4.75 -31.56
CA LYS A 549 3.61 -4.18 -31.42
C LYS A 549 3.04 -4.29 -30.00
N LEU A 550 3.53 -5.21 -29.17
CA LEU A 550 3.15 -5.29 -27.75
C LEU A 550 3.55 -4.03 -26.97
N GLY A 551 4.58 -3.30 -27.41
CA GLY A 551 4.96 -2.02 -26.81
C GLY A 551 3.89 -0.93 -26.91
N LEU A 552 2.86 -1.10 -27.76
CA LEU A 552 1.71 -0.19 -27.85
C LEU A 552 0.81 -0.24 -26.60
N LEU A 553 0.95 -1.26 -25.76
CA LEU A 553 0.19 -1.43 -24.53
C LEU A 553 0.78 -0.67 -23.33
N GLU A 554 1.92 0.02 -23.48
CA GLU A 554 2.57 0.83 -22.44
C GLU A 554 1.66 1.82 -21.68
N PRO A 555 0.70 2.53 -22.30
CA PRO A 555 -0.12 3.50 -21.55
C PRO A 555 -1.11 2.86 -20.56
N THR A 556 -1.46 1.58 -20.73
CA THR A 556 -2.48 0.91 -19.91
C THR A 556 -1.94 -0.29 -19.14
N MET A 557 -0.88 -0.94 -19.62
CA MET A 557 -0.28 -2.13 -19.04
C MET A 557 0.57 -1.80 -17.80
N ARG A 558 0.10 -2.27 -16.64
CA ARG A 558 0.76 -2.14 -15.33
C ARG A 558 1.73 -3.30 -15.07
N SER A 559 1.37 -4.49 -15.52
CA SER A 559 2.09 -5.72 -15.21
C SER A 559 2.23 -6.60 -16.45
N LEU A 560 3.47 -6.89 -16.84
CA LEU A 560 3.80 -7.85 -17.89
C LEU A 560 4.78 -8.87 -17.31
N LYS A 561 4.33 -10.09 -17.06
CA LYS A 561 5.18 -11.16 -16.52
C LYS A 561 5.66 -12.07 -17.64
N LEU A 562 6.98 -12.17 -17.79
CA LEU A 562 7.65 -12.94 -18.85
C LEU A 562 8.66 -13.95 -18.32
N GLU A 563 8.78 -14.05 -16.99
CA GLU A 563 9.68 -14.97 -16.30
C GLU A 563 9.56 -16.41 -16.80
N GLY A 564 10.65 -17.17 -16.78
CA GLY A 564 10.61 -18.59 -17.16
C GLY A 564 10.41 -18.89 -18.65
N ASN A 565 10.49 -17.89 -19.55
CA ASN A 565 10.47 -18.09 -21.00
C ASN A 565 11.89 -18.07 -21.61
N PRO A 566 12.18 -18.86 -22.67
CA PRO A 566 13.45 -18.84 -23.40
C PRO A 566 13.53 -17.65 -24.39
N LEU A 567 13.28 -16.43 -23.91
CA LEU A 567 13.29 -15.23 -24.73
C LEU A 567 14.69 -14.95 -25.29
N ARG A 568 14.80 -14.88 -26.62
CA ARG A 568 16.04 -14.53 -27.33
C ARG A 568 16.09 -13.07 -27.77
N SER A 569 14.93 -12.43 -27.89
CA SER A 569 14.81 -11.07 -28.44
C SER A 569 15.10 -9.95 -27.43
N ILE A 570 14.91 -10.18 -26.13
CA ILE A 570 15.07 -9.17 -25.08
C ILE A 570 16.22 -9.56 -24.16
N ARG A 571 17.17 -8.64 -23.92
CA ARG A 571 18.29 -8.88 -23.01
C ARG A 571 17.80 -8.91 -21.56
N ARG A 572 18.34 -9.84 -20.74
CA ARG A 572 17.99 -10.00 -19.31
C ARG A 572 17.98 -8.68 -18.49
N PRO A 573 18.97 -7.77 -18.63
CA PRO A 573 18.96 -6.52 -17.86
C PRO A 573 17.77 -5.60 -18.15
N ILE A 574 17.06 -5.78 -19.28
CA ILE A 574 15.85 -5.04 -19.62
C ILE A 574 14.63 -5.70 -18.96
N LEU A 575 14.60 -7.03 -18.91
CA LEU A 575 13.58 -7.80 -18.20
C LEU A 575 13.62 -7.47 -16.69
N ASP A 576 14.80 -7.39 -16.10
CA ASP A 576 15.00 -7.08 -14.67
C ASP A 576 14.57 -5.66 -14.27
N ARG A 577 14.48 -4.74 -15.24
CA ARG A 577 13.99 -3.35 -15.02
C ARG A 577 12.45 -3.26 -15.00
N GLY A 578 11.76 -4.37 -15.21
CA GLY A 578 10.30 -4.49 -15.09
C GLY A 578 9.51 -4.07 -16.33
N THR A 579 8.18 -4.21 -16.23
CA THR A 579 7.18 -4.04 -17.30
C THR A 579 7.43 -2.81 -18.18
N LYS A 580 7.64 -1.63 -17.58
CA LYS A 580 7.76 -0.37 -18.31
C LYS A 580 8.99 -0.34 -19.21
N ALA A 581 10.12 -0.85 -18.72
CA ALA A 581 11.36 -0.91 -19.50
C ALA A 581 11.25 -1.91 -20.67
N VAL A 582 10.57 -3.03 -20.46
CA VAL A 582 10.32 -4.04 -21.50
C VAL A 582 9.41 -3.48 -22.60
N LEU A 583 8.31 -2.81 -22.23
CA LEU A 583 7.38 -2.21 -23.20
C LEU A 583 8.01 -1.06 -23.97
N GLN A 584 8.80 -0.21 -23.30
CA GLN A 584 9.56 0.85 -23.95
C GLN A 584 10.58 0.28 -24.95
N TYR A 585 11.33 -0.75 -24.57
CA TYR A 585 12.25 -1.43 -25.47
C TYR A 585 11.54 -1.99 -26.72
N LEU A 586 10.40 -2.66 -26.54
CA LEU A 586 9.62 -3.19 -27.67
C LEU A 586 9.09 -2.09 -28.58
N ARG A 587 8.72 -0.93 -28.03
CA ARG A 587 8.28 0.24 -28.80
C ARG A 587 9.42 0.86 -29.60
N ASP A 588 10.60 0.99 -28.99
CA ASP A 588 11.78 1.62 -29.62
C ASP A 588 12.33 0.74 -30.76
N VAL A 589 12.29 -0.60 -30.61
CA VAL A 589 12.65 -1.57 -31.66
C VAL A 589 11.72 -1.48 -32.88
N LYS A 590 10.51 -0.95 -32.74
CA LYS A 590 9.57 -0.72 -33.86
C LYS A 590 9.87 0.57 -34.64
N LEU A 591 10.58 1.52 -34.04
CA LEU A 591 10.90 2.84 -34.62
C LEU A 591 12.28 2.85 -35.33
N ALA A 592 13.03 1.76 -35.24
CA ALA A 592 14.24 1.46 -36.00
C ALA A 592 13.94 0.46 -37.12
#